data_AF-A0A7X4GHF2-F1
#
_entry.id   AF-A0A7X4GHF2-F1
#
_cell.length_a   1.000
_cell.length_b   1.000
_cell.length_c   1.000
_cell.angle_alpha   90.00
_cell.angle_beta   90.00
_cell.angle_gamma   90.00
#
_symmetry.space_group_name_H-M   'P 1'
#
loop_
_entity.id
_entity.type
_entity.pdbx_description
1 polymer ?
#
loop_
_entity_poly.entity_id
_entity_poly.type
_entity_poly.pdbx_seq_one_letter_code
_entity_poly.pdbx_strand_id
1 'polypeptide(L)' 'MAARYRIAVFGQPRSPWRASIDEAMADAIELNLASWDESEREWFLAVPVDLVRKAKLARAAA' A
#
# COMPACT_ATOMS: atom_id res chain seq x y z
N MET A 1 -3.58 -14.66 -11.74
CA MET A 1 -2.38 -13.80 -11.53
C MET A 1 -2.68 -12.82 -10.41
N ALA A 2 -1.82 -12.76 -9.39
CA ALA A 2 -2.06 -11.97 -8.18
C ALA A 2 -1.81 -10.46 -8.43
N ALA A 3 -2.68 -9.62 -7.88
CA ALA A 3 -2.46 -8.17 -7.83
C ALA A 3 -1.23 -7.85 -6.97
N ARG A 4 -0.55 -6.74 -7.27
CA ARG A 4 0.56 -6.24 -6.45
C ARG A 4 0.26 -4.85 -5.91
N TYR A 5 0.66 -4.62 -4.67
CA TYR A 5 0.38 -3.42 -3.89
C TYR A 5 1.69 -2.79 -3.40
N ARG A 6 1.74 -1.47 -3.23
CA ARG A 6 2.85 -0.79 -2.56
C ARG A 6 2.40 0.56 -2.01
N ILE A 7 3.20 1.12 -1.13
CA ILE A 7 2.98 2.44 -0.55
C ILE A 7 3.71 3.51 -1.36
N ALA A 8 2.99 4.60 -1.65
CA ALA A 8 3.56 5.83 -2.19
C ALA A 8 3.16 7.02 -1.31
N VAL A 9 4.04 8.02 -1.25
CA VAL A 9 3.79 9.29 -0.55
C VAL A 9 4.06 10.40 -1.56
N PHE A 10 3.09 11.29 -1.77
CA PHE A 10 3.14 12.31 -2.83
C PHE A 10 3.48 11.72 -4.22
N GLY A 11 2.91 10.55 -4.55
CA GLY A 11 3.18 9.86 -5.82
C GLY A 11 4.56 9.21 -5.95
N GLN A 12 5.45 9.38 -4.95
CA GLN A 12 6.76 8.74 -4.92
C GLN A 12 6.68 7.39 -4.21
N PRO A 13 7.17 6.28 -4.82
CA PRO A 13 7.18 4.97 -4.17
C PRO A 13 8.07 4.98 -2.93
N ARG A 14 7.54 4.48 -1.81
CA ARG A 14 8.27 4.38 -0.53
C ARG A 14 8.46 2.95 -0.06
N SER A 15 7.72 2.00 -0.64
CA SER A 15 7.89 0.57 -0.35
C SER A 15 8.02 -0.31 -1.62
N PRO A 16 8.59 -1.52 -1.49
CA PRO A 16 8.59 -2.54 -2.53
C PRO A 16 7.17 -2.97 -2.92
N TRP A 17 7.05 -3.66 -4.06
CA TRP A 17 5.79 -4.30 -4.43
C TRP A 17 5.54 -5.54 -3.59
N ARG A 18 4.40 -5.57 -2.90
CA ARG A 18 3.87 -6.65 -2.08
C ARG A 18 2.78 -7.43 -2.79
N ALA A 19 2.53 -8.64 -2.32
CA ALA A 19 1.55 -9.54 -2.91
C ALA A 19 0.14 -9.35 -2.32
N SER A 20 0.05 -8.81 -1.10
CA SER A 20 -1.21 -8.48 -0.43
C SER A 20 -1.27 -7.02 -0.01
N ILE A 21 -2.48 -6.55 0.32
CA ILE A 21 -2.71 -5.21 0.88
C ILE A 21 -2.11 -5.15 2.29
N ASP A 22 -2.30 -6.20 3.09
CA ASP A 22 -1.83 -6.26 4.48
C ASP A 22 -0.30 -6.10 4.58
N GLU A 23 0.45 -6.73 3.67
CA GLU A 23 1.90 -6.55 3.58
C GLU A 23 2.29 -5.11 3.21
N ALA A 24 1.55 -4.48 2.29
CA ALA A 24 1.81 -3.10 1.92
C ALA A 24 1.48 -2.13 3.07
N MET A 25 0.42 -2.39 3.82
CA MET A 25 0.07 -1.61 5.01
C MET A 25 1.09 -1.79 6.13
N ALA A 26 1.65 -2.99 6.32
CA ALA A 26 2.75 -3.22 7.25
C ALA A 26 3.97 -2.35 6.90
N ASP A 27 4.32 -2.23 5.61
CA ASP A 27 5.37 -1.31 5.16
C ASP A 27 5.06 0.15 5.54
N ALA A 28 3.80 0.58 5.49
CA ALA A 28 3.41 1.95 5.87
C ALA A 28 3.66 2.21 7.36
N ILE A 29 3.45 1.21 8.22
CA ILE A 29 3.69 1.28 9.66
C ILE A 29 5.20 1.32 9.95
N GLU A 30 5.98 0.41 9.34
CA GLU A 30 7.44 0.38 9.49
C GLU A 30 8.09 1.70 9.06
N LEU A 31 7.52 2.36 8.06
CA LEU A 31 7.97 3.65 7.56
C LEU A 31 7.48 4.85 8.41
N ASN A 32 6.75 4.59 9.50
CA ASN A 32 6.07 5.60 10.33
C ASN A 32 5.17 6.55 9.51
N LEU A 33 4.58 6.02 8.42
CA LEU A 33 3.65 6.75 7.55
C LEU A 33 2.18 6.55 7.97
N ALA A 34 1.92 5.51 8.76
CA ALA A 34 0.65 5.23 9.41
C ALA A 34 0.89 5.03 10.90
N SER A 35 -0.01 5.56 11.73
CA SER A 35 -0.07 5.32 13.17
C SER A 35 -1.35 4.55 13.48
N TRP A 36 -1.26 3.55 14.36
CA TRP A 36 -2.39 2.76 14.82
C TRP A 36 -2.89 3.33 16.14
N ASP A 37 -4.16 3.71 16.21
CA ASP A 37 -4.81 4.07 17.46
C ASP A 37 -5.54 2.86 18.05
N GLU A 38 -5.02 2.35 19.18
CA GLU A 38 -5.60 1.20 19.87
C GLU A 38 -6.96 1.51 20.55
N SER A 39 -7.23 2.78 20.88
CA SER A 39 -8.45 3.22 21.54
C SER A 39 -9.64 3.21 20.58
N GLU A 40 -9.42 3.64 19.34
CA GLU A 40 -10.47 3.69 18.30
C GLU A 40 -10.41 2.51 17.33
N ARG A 41 -9.34 1.71 17.37
CA ARG A 41 -9.05 0.60 16.44
C ARG A 41 -9.04 1.07 14.98
N GLU A 42 -8.56 2.29 14.76
CA GLU A 42 -8.49 2.93 13.45
C GLU A 42 -7.05 3.28 13.06
N TRP A 43 -6.81 3.32 11.75
CA TRP A 43 -5.53 3.67 11.16
C TRP A 43 -5.51 5.14 10.79
N PHE A 44 -4.61 5.92 11.41
CA PHE A 44 -4.39 7.32 11.05
C PHE A 44 -3.20 7.46 10.09
N LEU A 45 -3.44 8.02 8.90
CA LEU A 45 -2.39 8.35 7.93
C LEU A 45 -1.86 9.75 8.23
N ALA A 46 -0.59 9.85 8.64
CA ALA A 46 0.03 11.13 9.04
C ALA A 46 0.42 12.02 7.85
N VAL A 47 0.52 11.44 6.66
CA VAL A 47 0.83 12.12 5.39
C VAL A 47 -0.11 11.57 4.30
N PRO A 48 -0.30 12.27 3.17
CA PRO A 48 -1.04 11.74 2.03
C PRO A 48 -0.32 10.49 1.50
N VAL A 49 -0.77 9.33 1.97
CA VAL A 49 -0.27 8.01 1.60
C VAL A 49 -1.25 7.39 0.62
N ASP A 50 -0.74 6.99 -0.54
CA ASP A 50 -1.51 6.31 -1.57
C ASP A 50 -1.12 4.83 -1.63
N LEU A 51 -2.13 3.95 -1.62
CA LEU A 51 -1.96 2.54 -1.94
C LEU A 51 -1.97 2.36 -3.46
N VAL A 52 -0.81 2.10 -4.04
CA VAL A 52 -0.69 1.92 -5.49
C VAL A 52 -0.97 0.45 -5.83
N ARG A 53 -1.97 0.20 -6.68
CA ARG A 53 -2.30 -1.14 -7.21
C ARG A 53 -1.81 -1.29 -8.64
N LYS A 54 -1.09 -2.37 -8.94
CA LYS A 54 -0.76 -2.77 -10.31
C LYS A 54 -1.67 -3.92 -10.75
N ALA A 55 -2.70 -3.61 -11.55
CA ALA A 55 -3.43 -4.62 -12.31
C ALA A 55 -2.67 -4.89 -13.61
N LYS A 56 -2.22 -6.12 -13.85
CA LYS A 56 -1.71 -6.49 -15.18
C LYS A 56 -2.93 -6.79 -16.04
N LEU A 57 -3.25 -5.89 -16.99
CA LEU A 57 -4.22 -6.16 -18.06
C LEU A 57 -3.88 -7.54 -18.63
N ALA A 58 -4.86 -8.44 -18.61
CA ALA A 58 -4.76 -9.68 -19.36
C ALA A 58 -4.46 -9.26 -20.81
N ARG A 59 -3.31 -9.69 -21.32
CA ARG A 59 -3.08 -9.61 -22.76
C ARG A 59 -4.12 -10.56 -23.35
N ALA A 60 -5.23 -10.00 -23.84
CA ALA A 60 -6.09 -10.68 -24.78
C ALA A 60 -5.21 -10.91 -26.01
N ALA A 61 -4.57 -12.08 -26.06
CA ALA A 61 -3.94 -12.57 -27.25
C ALA A 61 -5.04 -13.29 -28.04
N ALA A 62 -5.26 -12.74 -29.24
CA ALA A 62 -5.96 -13.23 -30.44
C ALA A 62 -6.57 -14.63 -30.38
#